data_AF-A0A9D6NIF4-F1
#
_entry.id   AF-A0A9D6NIF4-F1
#
_cell.length_a   1.000
_cell.length_b   1.000
_cell.length_c   1.000
_cell.angle_alpha   90.00
_cell.angle_beta   90.00
_cell.angle_gamma   90.00
#
_symmetry.space_group_name_H-M   'P 1'
#
loop_
_entity.id
_entity.type
_entity.pdbx_description
1 polymer ?
#
loop_
_entity_poly.entity_id
_entity_poly.type
_entity_poly.pdbx_seq_one_letter_code
_entity_poly.pdbx_strand_id
1 'polypeptide(L)' 'MPRTTVNIEAPILASLKKLQKREKRSLGQLISELVAEALARRETAEPGYEFRWLSKPMGPARVCLEDKDAVWAVLDQE' A
#
# COMPACT_ATOMS: atom_id res chain seq x y z
N MET A 1 -15.24 -10.34 14.42
CA MET A 1 -15.22 -8.93 14.00
C MET A 1 -15.44 -8.05 15.22
N PRO A 2 -14.68 -6.96 15.38
CA PRO A 2 -14.95 -5.96 16.40
C PRO A 2 -16.34 -5.32 16.17
N ARG A 3 -17.04 -4.97 17.25
CA ARG A 3 -18.28 -4.19 17.19
C ARG A 3 -17.96 -2.74 17.48
N THR A 4 -18.24 -1.86 16.53
CA THR A 4 -17.98 -0.43 16.64
C THR A 4 -19.28 0.33 16.42
N THR A 5 -19.60 1.24 17.34
CA THR A 5 -20.72 2.18 17.18
C THR A 5 -20.20 3.42 16.48
N VAL A 6 -20.77 3.75 15.32
CA VAL A 6 -20.41 4.95 14.54
C VAL A 6 -21.66 5.79 14.31
N ASN A 7 -21.50 7.11 14.35
CA ASN A 7 -22.57 8.03 13.98
C ASN A 7 -22.61 8.16 12.46
N ILE A 8 -23.78 7.93 11.86
CA ILE A 8 -24.01 8.01 10.42
C ILE A 8 -25.16 8.97 10.18
N GLU A 9 -25.00 9.89 9.24
CA GLU A 9 -26.07 10.81 8.88
C GLU A 9 -27.29 10.07 8.33
N ALA A 10 -28.49 10.55 8.69
CA ALA A 10 -29.77 9.98 8.25
C ALA A 10 -29.87 9.71 6.73
N PRO A 11 -29.49 10.63 5.82
CA PRO A 11 -29.54 10.36 4.38
C PRO A 11 -28.60 9.22 3.94
N ILE A 12 -27.43 9.10 4.56
CA ILE A 12 -26.47 8.03 4.26
C ILE A 12 -27.02 6.69 4.74
N LEU A 13 -27.56 6.64 5.96
CA LEU A 13 -28.17 5.42 6.51
C LEU A 13 -29.36 4.95 5.66
N ALA A 14 -30.17 5.87 5.15
CA ALA A 14 -31.28 5.54 4.25
C ALA A 14 -30.79 4.89 2.94
N SER A 15 -29.72 5.42 2.35
CA SER A 15 -29.10 4.86 1.15
C SER A 15 -28.50 3.48 1.40
N LEU A 16 -27.78 3.29 2.52
CA LEU A 16 -27.24 1.99 2.91
C LEU A 16 -28.34 0.94 3.12
N LYS A 17 -29.48 1.32 3.72
CA LYS A 17 -30.62 0.40 3.88
C LYS A 17 -31.29 0.04 2.55
N LYS A 18 -31.36 0.96 1.58
CA LYS A 18 -31.84 0.66 0.22
C LYS A 18 -30.89 -0.34 -0.46
N LEU A 19 -29.59 -0.11 -0.35
CA LEU A 19 -28.55 -0.99 -0.88
C LEU A 19 -28.63 -2.39 -0.27
N GLN A 20 -28.79 -2.46 1.05
CA GLN A 20 -28.97 -3.69 1.81
C GLN A 20 -30.13 -4.54 1.28
N LYS A 21 -31.29 -3.92 1.04
CA LYS A 21 -32.47 -4.60 0.50
C LYS A 21 -32.25 -5.12 -0.91
N ARG A 22 -31.56 -4.34 -1.74
CA ARG A 22 -31.25 -4.69 -3.13
C ARG A 22 -30.33 -5.91 -3.22
N GLU A 23 -29.28 -5.94 -2.39
CA GLU A 23 -28.23 -6.96 -2.48
C GLU A 23 -28.46 -8.16 -1.56
N LYS A 24 -29.43 -8.08 -0.63
CA LYS A 24 -29.75 -9.12 0.37
C LYS A 24 -28.55 -9.50 1.25
N ARG A 25 -27.73 -8.49 1.59
CA ARG A 25 -26.49 -8.64 2.39
C ARG A 25 -26.66 -8.02 3.77
N SER A 26 -25.75 -8.35 4.70
CA SER A 26 -25.77 -7.70 6.02
C SER A 26 -25.29 -6.25 5.91
N LEU A 27 -25.88 -5.35 6.70
CA LEU A 27 -25.50 -3.94 6.71
C LEU A 27 -24.03 -3.76 7.12
N GLY A 28 -23.55 -4.54 8.09
CA GLY A 28 -22.16 -4.49 8.54
C GLY A 28 -21.15 -4.91 7.46
N GLN A 29 -21.49 -5.91 6.64
CA GLN A 29 -20.63 -6.34 5.53
C GLN A 29 -20.55 -5.26 4.44
N LEU A 30 -21.70 -4.67 4.07
CA LEU A 30 -21.75 -3.58 3.09
C LEU A 30 -20.95 -2.37 3.56
N ILE A 31 -21.10 -1.97 4.83
CA ILE A 31 -20.32 -0.87 5.41
C ILE A 31 -18.83 -1.21 5.37
N SER A 32 -18.44 -2.42 5.76
CA SER A 32 -17.03 -2.82 5.80
C SER A 32 -16.39 -2.75 4.42
N GLU A 33 -17.09 -3.21 3.38
CA GLU A 33 -16.60 -3.16 2.00
C GLU A 33 -16.50 -1.74 1.45
N LEU A 34 -17.54 -0.93 1.62
CA LEU A 34 -17.54 0.46 1.17
C LEU A 34 -16.44 1.28 1.86
N VAL A 35 -16.21 1.04 3.16
CA VAL A 35 -15.14 1.70 3.90
C VAL A 35 -13.77 1.21 3.42
N ALA A 36 -13.58 -0.10 3.21
CA ALA A 36 -12.32 -0.65 2.70
C ALA A 36 -11.98 -0.06 1.32
N GLU A 37 -12.96 0.03 0.42
CA GLU A 37 -12.78 0.63 -0.90
C GLU A 37 -12.40 2.11 -0.81
N ALA A 38 -13.08 2.88 0.04
CA ALA A 38 -12.79 4.30 0.24
C ALA A 38 -11.39 4.54 0.83
N LEU A 39 -10.96 3.69 1.77
CA LEU A 39 -9.61 3.75 2.35
C LEU A 39 -8.55 3.41 1.30
N ALA A 40 -8.73 2.33 0.53
CA ALA A 40 -7.81 1.96 -0.53
C ALA A 40 -7.64 3.07 -1.59
N ARG A 41 -8.75 3.71 -1.99
CA ARG A 41 -8.71 4.87 -2.91
C ARG A 41 -7.98 6.07 -2.32
N ARG A 42 -7.99 6.24 -1.00
CA ARG A 42 -7.28 7.33 -0.33
C ARG A 42 -5.79 7.03 -0.20
N GLU A 43 -5.43 5.78 0.07
CA GLU A 43 -4.03 5.32 0.11
C GLU A 43 -3.37 5.41 -1.27
N THR A 44 -4.06 5.06 -2.35
CA THR A 44 -3.53 5.20 -3.71
C THR A 44 -3.52 6.64 -4.23
N ALA A 45 -4.21 7.55 -3.56
CA ALA A 45 -4.17 8.98 -3.85
C ALA A 45 -2.97 9.69 -3.20
N GLU A 46 -2.26 9.04 -2.26
CA GLU A 46 -0.89 9.47 -1.97
C GLU A 46 -0.08 9.31 -3.25
N PRO A 47 0.74 10.30 -3.65
CA PRO A 47 1.59 10.15 -4.82
C PRO A 47 2.44 8.90 -4.59
N GLY A 48 2.05 7.79 -5.22
CA GLY A 48 2.77 6.54 -5.13
C GLY A 48 4.23 6.88 -5.39
N TYR A 49 5.11 6.43 -4.51
CA TYR A 49 6.54 6.64 -4.68
C TYR A 49 6.87 6.31 -6.13
N GLU A 50 7.20 7.34 -6.92
CA GLU A 50 7.58 7.12 -8.30
C GLU A 50 8.74 6.15 -8.24
N PHE A 51 8.55 4.96 -8.81
CA PHE A 51 9.62 4.01 -8.94
C PHE A 51 10.68 4.66 -9.85
N ARG A 52 11.71 5.23 -9.23
CA ARG A 52 12.85 5.82 -9.92
C ARG A 52 13.96 4.80 -9.95
N TRP A 53 14.32 4.39 -11.16
CA TRP A 53 15.59 3.69 -11.37
C TRP A 53 16.73 4.57 -10.88
N LEU A 54 17.38 4.16 -9.80
CA LEU A 54 18.57 4.82 -9.28
C LEU A 54 19.77 4.38 -10.13
N SER A 55 20.06 5.15 -11.18
CA SER A 55 21.32 5.04 -11.93
C SER A 55 22.30 6.10 -11.44
N LYS A 56 23.51 5.67 -11.07
CA LYS A 56 24.64 6.55 -10.77
C LYS A 56 25.87 6.05 -11.51
N PRO A 57 26.74 6.94 -12.01
CA PRO A 57 28.00 6.53 -12.61
C PRO A 57 28.86 5.81 -11.55
N MET A 58 29.32 4.60 -11.85
CA MET A 58 30.18 3.81 -10.95
C MET A 58 31.57 4.44 -10.75
N GLY A 59 31.95 5.40 -11.59
CA GLY A 59 33.30 5.95 -11.61
C GLY A 59 34.33 4.90 -12.08
N PRO A 60 35.63 5.15 -11.86
CA PRO A 60 36.66 4.17 -12.18
C PRO A 60 36.49 2.90 -11.33
N ALA A 61 36.57 1.74 -11.97
CA ALA A 61 36.50 0.46 -11.30
C ALA A 61 37.67 0.33 -10.31
N ARG A 62 37.35 0.17 -9.02
CA ARG A 62 38.37 0.01 -7.96
C ARG A 62 38.87 -1.43 -7.82
N VAL A 63 38.07 -2.39 -8.26
CA VAL A 63 38.35 -3.82 -8.13
C VAL A 63 37.77 -4.58 -9.32
N CYS A 64 38.48 -5.60 -9.80
CA CYS A 64 37.96 -6.53 -10.78
C CYS A 64 37.16 -7.61 -10.05
N LEU A 65 35.85 -7.71 -10.32
CA LEU A 65 34.97 -8.67 -9.64
C LEU A 65 35.23 -10.12 -10.03
N GLU A 66 35.94 -10.36 -11.13
CA GLU A 66 36.38 -11.70 -11.55
C GLU A 66 37.53 -12.22 -10.68
N ASP A 67 38.27 -11.31 -10.03
CA ASP A 67 39.32 -11.64 -9.09
C ASP A 67 38.74 -11.69 -7.67
N LYS A 68 38.40 -12.90 -7.24
CA LYS A 68 37.85 -13.18 -5.92
C LYS A 68 38.73 -12.64 -4.80
N ASP A 69 40.05 -12.79 -4.91
CA ASP A 69 40.98 -12.42 -3.83
C ASP A 69 41.09 -10.90 -3.73
N ALA A 70 41.10 -10.19 -4.86
CA ALA A 70 41.04 -8.74 -4.89
C ALA A 70 39.73 -8.18 -4.28
N VAL A 71 38.60 -8.87 -4.47
CA VAL A 71 37.32 -8.49 -3.84
C VAL A 71 37.37 -8.64 -2.32
N TRP A 72 37.84 -9.78 -1.81
CA TRP A 72 37.94 -10.00 -0.36
C TRP A 72 38.89 -9.02 0.30
N ALA A 73 40.04 -8.73 -0.33
CA ALA A 73 41.00 -7.78 0.20
C ALA A 73 40.44 -6.36 0.38
N VAL A 74 39.48 -5.93 -0.46
CA VAL A 74 38.82 -4.62 -0.33
C VAL A 74 37.74 -4.65 0.75
N LEU A 75 36.99 -5.75 0.86
CA LEU A 75 35.94 -5.91 1.87
C LEU A 75 36.50 -6.01 3.30
N ASP A 76 37.68 -6.60 3.48
CA ASP A 76 38.35 -6.71 4.78
C ASP A 76 39.02 -5.39 5.24
N GLN A 77 39.10 -4.37 4.37
CA GLN A 77 39.69 -3.06 4.65
C GLN A 77 38.67 -1.99 5.08
N GLU A 78 37.36 -2.30 5.08
CA GLU A 78 36.29 -1.47 5.65
C GLU A 78 35.93 -1.90 7.08
#